data_AF-A0A950TD60-F1
#
_entry.id   AF-A0A950TD60-F1
#
_cell.length_a   1.000
_cell.length_b   1.000
_cell.length_c   1.000
_cell.angle_alpha   90.00
_cell.angle_beta   90.00
_cell.angle_gamma   90.00
#
_symmetry.space_group_name_H-M   'P 1'
#
loop_
_entity.id
_entity.type
_entity.pdbx_description
1 polymer ?
#
loop_
_entity_poly.entity_id
_entity_poly.type
_entity_poly.pdbx_seq_one_letter_code
_entity_poly.pdbx_strand_id
1 'polypeptide(L)'
;ARAWSIYEGSCSTLLPSPDTVTSFAQDRTALGLARIEAHYFAHNLFLPPPGLLGGMHHIAHIPAEIVQGRYDMICPPCTAFELVEAWPAARLTIVPDAGHSALEPGVRRALVAAVERFRSGR
;
A
#
# COMPACT_ATOMS: atom_id res chain seq x y z
N ALA A 1 7.98 16.03 11.79
CA ALA A 1 8.64 14.77 11.41
C ALA A 1 8.19 13.62 12.32
N ARG A 2 8.72 13.46 13.54
CA ARG A 2 8.39 12.31 14.43
C ARG A 2 6.90 12.06 14.64
N ALA A 3 6.10 13.10 14.92
CA ALA A 3 4.66 12.93 15.16
C ALA A 3 3.93 12.28 13.97
N TRP A 4 4.24 12.72 12.74
CA TRP A 4 3.66 12.15 11.52
C TRP A 4 4.10 10.70 11.31
N SER A 5 5.40 10.43 11.40
CA SER A 5 5.96 9.09 11.23
C SER A 5 5.41 8.10 12.27
N ILE A 6 5.28 8.52 13.53
CA ILE A 6 4.70 7.69 14.60
C ILE A 6 3.22 7.40 14.34
N TYR A 7 2.45 8.40 13.87
CA TYR A 7 1.05 8.22 13.52
C TYR A 7 0.90 7.16 12.42
N GLU A 8 1.66 7.29 11.33
CA GLU A 8 1.62 6.32 10.23
C GLU A 8 2.06 4.92 10.69
N GLY A 9 3.18 4.82 11.42
CA GLY A 9 3.64 3.55 11.99
C GLY A 9 2.61 2.89 12.92
N SER A 10 1.81 3.69 13.63
CA SER A 10 0.73 3.20 14.50
C SER A 10 -0.49 2.71 13.71
N CYS A 11 -0.74 3.28 12.53
CA CYS A 11 -1.82 2.87 11.63
C CYS A 11 -1.38 1.79 10.63
N SER A 12 -0.11 1.40 10.63
CA SER A 12 0.45 0.46 9.65
C SER A 12 0.00 -0.98 9.87
N THR A 13 -0.30 -1.39 11.10
CA THR A 13 -0.73 -2.76 11.44
C THR A 13 -2.14 -2.76 12.02
N LEU A 14 -2.87 -3.87 11.85
CA LEU A 14 -4.22 -4.03 12.40
C LEU A 14 -4.19 -4.05 13.93
N LEU A 15 -3.31 -4.87 14.50
CA LEU A 15 -3.05 -4.87 15.93
C LEU A 15 -1.85 -3.95 16.23
N PRO A 16 -1.84 -3.23 17.37
CA PRO A 16 -0.72 -2.37 17.73
C PRO A 16 0.61 -3.13 17.75
N SER A 17 1.64 -2.57 17.11
CA SER A 17 2.99 -3.13 17.05
C SER A 17 4.00 -2.12 17.61
N PRO A 18 4.44 -2.27 18.88
CA PRO A 18 5.44 -1.39 19.48
C PRO A 18 6.75 -1.33 18.70
N ASP A 19 7.17 -2.46 18.11
CA ASP A 19 8.38 -2.55 17.31
C ASP A 19 8.26 -1.72 16.01
N THR A 20 7.10 -1.81 15.34
CA THR A 20 6.82 -1.00 14.13
C THR A 20 6.84 0.48 14.48
N VAL A 21 6.14 0.90 15.53
CA VAL A 21 6.09 2.29 15.97
C VAL A 21 7.49 2.80 16.34
N THR A 22 8.29 1.98 17.04
CA THR A 22 9.66 2.33 17.43
C THR A 22 10.57 2.51 16.20
N SER A 23 10.43 1.67 15.18
CA SER A 23 11.15 1.80 13.92
C SER A 23 10.82 3.13 13.20
N PHE A 24 9.53 3.48 13.15
CA PHE A 24 9.07 4.74 12.56
C PHE A 24 9.47 5.98 13.40
N ALA A 25 9.71 5.82 14.69
CA ALA A 25 10.14 6.91 15.57
C ALA A 25 11.64 7.28 15.41
N GLN A 26 12.44 6.45 14.74
CA GLN A 26 13.86 6.72 14.51
C GLN A 26 14.08 8.00 13.69
N ASP A 27 15.03 8.83 14.09
CA ASP A 27 15.19 10.20 13.56
C ASP A 27 15.37 10.28 12.05
N ARG A 28 16.21 9.39 11.50
CA ARG A 28 16.46 9.35 10.06
C ARG A 28 15.21 8.92 9.30
N THR A 29 14.52 7.87 9.78
CA THR A 29 13.26 7.38 9.21
C THR A 29 12.20 8.48 9.25
N ALA A 30 11.96 9.05 10.43
CA ALA A 30 10.93 10.05 10.64
C ALA A 30 11.14 11.34 9.86
N LEU A 31 12.39 11.80 9.72
CA LEU A 31 12.69 12.98 8.92
C LEU A 31 12.56 12.70 7.43
N GLY A 32 13.09 11.56 6.96
CA GLY A 32 13.05 11.17 5.55
C GLY A 32 11.62 10.99 5.05
N LEU A 33 10.86 10.14 5.75
CA LEU A 33 9.46 9.85 5.44
C LEU A 33 8.63 11.12 5.43
N ALA A 34 8.59 11.86 6.54
CA ALA A 34 7.72 13.03 6.65
C ALA A 34 8.08 14.13 5.65
N ARG A 35 9.36 14.30 5.31
CA ARG A 35 9.79 15.32 4.34
C ARG A 35 9.41 14.95 2.91
N ILE A 36 9.64 13.70 2.52
CA ILE A 36 9.34 13.23 1.15
C ILE A 36 7.82 13.23 0.94
N GLU A 37 7.07 12.66 1.89
CA GLU A 37 5.62 12.61 1.79
C GLU A 37 4.98 14.00 1.79
N ALA A 38 5.36 14.87 2.73
CA ALA A 38 4.83 16.24 2.75
C ALA A 38 5.15 16.98 1.45
N HIS A 39 6.31 16.74 0.84
CA HIS A 39 6.66 17.34 -0.44
C HIS A 39 5.73 16.83 -1.56
N TYR A 40 5.55 15.53 -1.71
CA TYR A 40 4.69 14.97 -2.75
C TYR A 40 3.21 15.32 -2.53
N PHE A 41 2.71 15.26 -1.29
CA PHE A 41 1.33 15.62 -0.97
C PHE A 41 1.05 17.10 -1.22
N ALA A 42 1.98 18.01 -0.86
CA ALA A 42 1.83 19.44 -1.12
C ALA A 42 1.75 19.78 -2.62
N HIS A 43 2.21 18.89 -3.50
CA HIS A 43 2.19 19.07 -4.96
C HIS A 43 1.20 18.14 -5.67
N ASN A 44 0.22 17.58 -4.96
CA ASN A 44 -0.76 16.64 -5.52
C ASN A 44 -0.08 15.48 -6.28
N LEU A 45 1.01 14.95 -5.71
CA LEU A 45 1.85 13.89 -6.28
C LEU A 45 2.46 14.22 -7.66
N PHE A 46 2.38 15.47 -8.11
CA PHE A 46 2.73 15.89 -9.47
C PHE A 46 1.92 15.16 -10.56
N LEU A 47 0.73 14.64 -10.22
CA LEU A 47 -0.15 13.93 -11.14
C LEU A 47 -1.27 14.86 -11.61
N PRO A 48 -1.47 15.00 -12.94
CA PRO A 48 -2.65 15.68 -13.44
C PRO A 48 -3.91 14.83 -13.20
N PRO A 49 -5.10 15.44 -13.04
CA PRO A 49 -6.35 14.69 -13.05
C PRO A 49 -6.51 13.85 -14.33
N PRO A 50 -7.07 12.63 -14.27
CA PRO A 50 -7.68 11.98 -13.10
C PRO A 50 -6.69 11.09 -12.30
N GLY A 51 -5.40 11.44 -12.29
CA GLY A 51 -4.37 10.67 -11.59
C GLY A 51 -4.00 9.38 -12.31
N LEU A 52 -3.52 8.37 -11.56
CA LEU A 52 -3.06 7.10 -12.12
C LEU A 52 -4.17 6.33 -12.85
N LEU A 53 -5.43 6.41 -12.36
CA LEU A 53 -6.55 5.69 -12.96
C LEU A 53 -6.84 6.14 -14.41
N GLY A 54 -6.55 7.39 -14.77
CA GLY A 54 -6.68 7.88 -16.15
C GLY A 54 -5.71 7.24 -17.14
N GLY A 55 -4.56 6.79 -16.64
CA GLY A 55 -3.52 6.15 -17.43
C GLY A 55 -3.68 4.64 -17.56
N MET A 56 -4.71 4.03 -16.96
CA MET A 56 -4.79 2.57 -16.82
C MET A 56 -4.81 1.82 -18.15
N HIS A 57 -5.38 2.42 -19.20
CA HIS A 57 -5.40 1.82 -20.54
C HIS A 57 -4.01 1.48 -21.09
N HIS A 58 -2.95 2.13 -20.62
CA HIS A 58 -1.57 1.81 -21.00
C HIS A 58 -1.06 0.48 -20.45
N ILE A 59 -1.59 0.00 -19.31
CA ILE A 59 -1.07 -1.17 -18.58
C ILE A 59 -2.13 -2.22 -18.25
N ALA A 60 -3.42 -1.94 -18.47
CA ALA A 60 -4.53 -2.80 -18.06
C ALA A 60 -4.51 -4.21 -18.70
N HIS A 61 -3.72 -4.40 -19.76
CA HIS A 61 -3.49 -5.68 -20.42
C HIS A 61 -2.41 -6.55 -19.75
N ILE A 62 -1.61 -5.98 -18.84
CA ILE A 62 -0.54 -6.67 -18.12
C ILE A 62 -1.18 -7.42 -16.93
N PRO A 63 -0.91 -8.73 -16.75
CA PRO A 63 -1.34 -9.45 -15.57
C PRO A 63 -0.80 -8.81 -14.28
N ALA A 64 -1.65 -8.64 -13.27
CA ALA A 64 -1.29 -8.00 -12.02
C ALA A 64 -1.92 -8.66 -10.79
N GLU A 65 -1.29 -8.45 -9.64
CA GLU A 65 -1.73 -8.95 -8.34
C GLU A 65 -1.86 -7.76 -7.39
N ILE A 66 -3.06 -7.55 -6.86
CA ILE A 66 -3.34 -6.49 -5.89
C ILE A 66 -3.63 -7.18 -4.55
N VAL A 67 -2.81 -6.93 -3.53
CA VAL A 67 -3.00 -7.47 -2.18
C VAL A 67 -3.27 -6.30 -1.24
N GLN A 68 -4.41 -6.34 -0.55
CA GLN A 68 -4.87 -5.22 0.27
C GLN A 68 -5.37 -5.72 1.63
N GLY A 69 -4.92 -5.12 2.73
CA GLY A 69 -5.51 -5.37 4.05
C GLY A 69 -6.90 -4.76 4.17
N ARG A 70 -7.87 -5.52 4.71
CA ARG A 70 -9.25 -5.04 4.90
C ARG A 70 -9.34 -3.80 5.79
N TYR A 71 -8.42 -3.67 6.75
CA TYR A 71 -8.39 -2.59 7.74
C TYR A 71 -7.18 -1.67 7.54
N ASP A 72 -6.68 -1.56 6.31
CA ASP A 72 -5.67 -0.57 5.96
C ASP A 72 -6.24 0.85 6.15
N MET A 73 -5.70 1.57 7.13
CA MET A 73 -6.09 2.94 7.48
C MET A 73 -5.27 4.00 6.75
N ILE A 74 -4.16 3.62 6.13
CA ILE A 74 -3.25 4.52 5.42
C ILE A 74 -3.71 4.64 3.96
N CYS A 75 -3.97 3.50 3.32
CA CYS A 75 -4.50 3.39 1.97
C CYS A 75 -5.81 2.60 1.99
N PRO A 76 -6.97 3.23 2.24
CA PRO A 76 -8.22 2.51 2.42
C PRO A 76 -8.59 1.61 1.23
N PRO A 77 -9.23 0.44 1.45
CA PRO A 77 -9.52 -0.54 0.41
C PRO A 77 -10.36 -0.05 -0.78
N CYS A 78 -11.07 1.07 -0.65
CA CYS A 78 -11.82 1.66 -1.78
C CYS A 78 -10.92 1.89 -3.00
N THR A 79 -9.68 2.32 -2.81
CA THR A 79 -8.73 2.56 -3.90
C THR A 79 -8.31 1.26 -4.60
N ALA A 80 -8.19 0.16 -3.85
CA ALA A 80 -7.89 -1.16 -4.42
C ALA A 80 -9.09 -1.72 -5.22
N PHE A 81 -10.32 -1.43 -4.79
CA PHE A 81 -11.53 -1.77 -5.56
C PHE A 81 -11.61 -0.96 -6.85
N GLU A 82 -11.40 0.35 -6.80
CA GLU A 82 -11.34 1.21 -8.00
C GLU A 82 -10.25 0.75 -8.97
N LEU A 83 -9.08 0.35 -8.45
CA LEU A 83 -7.97 -0.11 -9.28
C LEU A 83 -8.27 -1.43 -9.99
N VAL A 84 -8.86 -2.42 -9.31
CA VAL A 84 -9.20 -3.71 -9.96
C VAL A 84 -10.34 -3.55 -10.98
N GLU A 85 -11.28 -2.62 -10.75
CA GLU A 85 -12.31 -2.28 -11.75
C GLU A 85 -11.67 -1.68 -13.02
N ALA A 86 -10.64 -0.84 -12.86
CA ALA A 86 -9.91 -0.24 -13.99
C ALA A 86 -8.84 -1.16 -14.59
N TRP A 87 -8.53 -2.30 -13.97
CA TRP A 87 -7.47 -3.23 -14.38
C TRP A 87 -8.01 -4.67 -14.52
N PRO A 88 -8.73 -5.01 -15.60
CA PRO A 88 -9.40 -6.32 -15.73
C PRO A 88 -8.47 -7.53 -15.71
N ALA A 89 -7.18 -7.35 -16.08
CA ALA A 89 -6.16 -8.39 -16.00
C ALA A 89 -5.56 -8.56 -14.58
N ALA A 90 -5.94 -7.72 -13.62
CA ALA A 90 -5.49 -7.80 -12.24
C ALA A 90 -6.37 -8.73 -11.41
N ARG A 91 -5.77 -9.39 -10.41
CA ARG A 91 -6.51 -10.10 -9.38
C ARG A 91 -6.36 -9.42 -8.03
N LEU A 92 -7.48 -9.09 -7.41
CA LEU A 92 -7.54 -8.52 -6.06
C LEU A 92 -7.66 -9.60 -5.00
N THR A 93 -6.79 -9.55 -3.99
CA THR A 93 -6.85 -10.35 -2.77
C THR A 93 -7.02 -9.42 -1.57
N ILE A 94 -8.21 -9.43 -0.97
CA ILE A 94 -8.44 -8.74 0.31
C ILE A 94 -8.04 -9.68 1.45
N VAL A 95 -7.12 -9.23 2.30
CA VAL A 95 -6.73 -9.94 3.52
C VAL A 95 -7.64 -9.51 4.66
N PRO A 96 -8.49 -10.41 5.19
CA PRO A 96 -9.57 -10.03 6.10
C PRO A 96 -9.09 -9.50 7.45
N ASP A 97 -7.90 -9.92 7.90
CA ASP A 97 -7.34 -9.69 9.23
C ASP A 97 -6.00 -8.93 9.17
N ALA A 98 -5.87 -7.93 8.29
CA ALA A 98 -4.63 -7.14 8.16
C ALA A 98 -4.87 -5.64 7.93
N GLY A 99 -3.87 -4.85 8.36
CA GLY A 99 -3.73 -3.43 8.07
C GLY A 99 -2.91 -3.16 6.80
N HIS A 100 -2.14 -2.07 6.81
CA HIS A 100 -1.35 -1.58 5.68
C HIS A 100 -0.07 -2.39 5.40
N SER A 101 0.63 -2.80 6.46
CA SER A 101 1.98 -3.30 6.36
C SER A 101 2.07 -4.57 5.52
N ALA A 102 2.98 -4.56 4.54
CA ALA A 102 3.31 -5.74 3.74
C ALA A 102 3.83 -6.93 4.57
N LEU A 103 4.24 -6.68 5.82
CA LEU A 103 4.73 -7.70 6.75
C LEU A 103 3.63 -8.31 7.62
N GLU A 104 2.39 -7.82 7.55
CA GLU A 104 1.25 -8.50 8.18
C GLU A 104 1.18 -9.96 7.70
N PRO A 105 0.98 -10.95 8.59
CA PRO A 105 1.11 -12.36 8.21
C PRO A 105 0.24 -12.76 7.00
N GLY A 106 -1.00 -12.25 6.92
CA GLY A 106 -1.89 -12.50 5.79
C GLY A 106 -1.45 -11.83 4.50
N VAL A 107 -1.01 -10.56 4.57
CA VAL A 107 -0.51 -9.80 3.41
C VAL A 107 0.76 -10.43 2.87
N ARG A 108 1.72 -10.74 3.73
CA ARG A 108 2.97 -11.40 3.35
C ARG A 108 2.72 -12.74 2.66
N ARG A 109 1.83 -13.59 3.21
CA ARG A 109 1.47 -14.87 2.59
C ARG A 109 0.86 -14.67 1.19
N ALA A 110 -0.04 -13.70 1.04
CA ALA A 110 -0.68 -13.41 -0.24
C ALA A 110 0.32 -12.88 -1.28
N LEU A 111 1.24 -12.00 -0.87
CA LEU A 111 2.33 -11.50 -1.73
C LEU A 111 3.27 -12.62 -2.18
N VAL A 112 3.71 -13.49 -1.27
CA VAL A 112 4.55 -14.65 -1.64
C VAL A 112 3.81 -15.56 -2.61
N ALA A 113 2.54 -15.86 -2.35
CA ALA A 113 1.73 -16.68 -3.24
C ALA A 113 1.55 -16.04 -4.63
N ALA A 114 1.48 -14.70 -4.71
CA ALA A 114 1.42 -13.94 -5.97
C ALA A 114 2.70 -14.10 -6.78
N VAL A 115 3.85 -13.91 -6.15
CA VAL A 115 5.16 -14.11 -6.79
C VAL A 115 5.30 -15.56 -7.28
N GLU A 116 4.88 -16.53 -6.48
CA GLU A 116 4.94 -17.95 -6.86
C GLU A 116 4.05 -18.31 -8.05
N ARG A 117 2.88 -17.68 -8.19
CA ARG A 117 2.01 -17.84 -9.36
C ARG A 117 2.69 -17.35 -10.63
N PHE A 118 3.20 -16.12 -10.61
CA PHE A 118 3.95 -15.54 -11.73
C PHE A 118 5.18 -16.39 -12.09
N ARG A 119 5.92 -16.89 -11.10
CA ARG A 119 7.05 -17.81 -11.33
C ARG A 119 6.62 -19.08 -12.07
N SER A 120 5.44 -19.61 -11.75
CA SER A 120 4.89 -20.82 -12.35
C SER A 120 4.14 -20.62 -13.67
N GLY A 121 4.03 -19.38 -14.17
CA GLY A 121 3.26 -19.05 -15.38
C GLY A 121 1.75 -19.23 -15.20
N ARG A 122 1.26 -19.16 -13.96
CA ARG A 122 -0.16 -19.28 -13.58
C ARG A 122 -0.73 -17.95 -13.14
#